data_AF-A0A535FCY1-F1
#
_entry.id   AF-A0A535FCY1-F1
#
_cell.length_a   1.000
_cell.length_b   1.000
_cell.length_c   1.000
_cell.angle_alpha   90.00
_cell.angle_beta   90.00
_cell.angle_gamma   90.00
#
_symmetry.space_group_name_H-M   'P 1'
#
loop_
_entity.id
_entity.type
_entity.pdbx_description
1 polymer ?
#
loop_
_entity_poly.entity_id
_entity_poly.type
_entity_poly.pdbx_seq_one_letter_code
_entity_poly.pdbx_strand_id
1 'polypeptide(L)'
;MIGSLLLMAQFARKYLDISKNPYEDAAMLMRYAQHLAQTGTIVWNIGARPVDGGTDFLFMLVLAAMVKVGLSVEIAARLTGIISHVLTVILVYV
;
A
#
# COMPACT_ATOMS: atom_id res chain seq x y z
N MET A 1 16.39 -4.71 18.50
CA MET A 1 15.21 -3.82 18.34
C MET A 1 15.58 -2.37 17.97
N ILE A 2 16.09 -1.53 18.89
CA ILE A 2 16.36 -0.10 18.61
C ILE A 2 17.32 0.11 17.43
N GLY A 3 18.42 -0.65 17.39
CA GLY A 3 19.36 -0.60 16.26
C GLY A 3 18.72 -0.94 14.90
N SER A 4 17.83 -1.94 14.86
CA SER A 4 17.10 -2.34 13.65
C SER A 4 16.12 -1.26 13.17
N LEU A 5 15.44 -0.58 14.11
CA LEU A 5 14.56 0.55 13.79
C LEU A 5 15.36 1.76 13.26
N LEU A 6 16.52 2.04 13.84
CA LEU A 6 17.41 3.11 13.36
C LEU A 6 17.94 2.82 11.96
N LEU A 7 18.35 1.57 11.68
CA LEU A 7 18.78 1.16 10.34
C LEU A 7 17.65 1.29 9.32
N MET A 8 16.43 0.87 9.68
CA MET A 8 15.24 1.02 8.83
C MET A 8 14.98 2.50 8.51
N ALA A 9 15.03 3.39 9.51
CA ALA A 9 14.84 4.82 9.30
C ALA A 9 15.93 5.43 8.40
N GLN A 10 17.19 5.03 8.57
CA GLN A 10 18.29 5.47 7.70
C GLN A 10 18.14 4.98 6.26
N PHE A 11 17.70 3.73 6.06
CA PHE A 11 17.43 3.17 4.75
C PHE A 11 16.28 3.92 4.06
N ALA A 12 15.16 4.13 4.76
CA ALA A 12 14.03 4.89 4.26
C ALA A 12 14.47 6.31 3.85
N ARG A 13 15.24 7.02 4.69
CA ARG A 13 15.75 8.37 4.36
C ARG A 13 16.62 8.39 3.09
N LYS A 14 17.36 7.31 2.80
CA LYS A 14 18.26 7.24 1.64
C LYS A 14 17.55 6.86 0.35
N TYR A 15 16.55 5.98 0.42
CA TYR A 15 15.97 5.34 -0.76
C TYR A 15 14.51 5.71 -1.04
N LEU A 16 13.78 6.21 -0.05
CA LEU A 16 12.38 6.62 -0.23
C LEU A 16 12.30 8.01 -0.88
N ASP A 17 12.02 8.03 -2.17
CA ASP A 17 11.72 9.25 -2.91
C ASP A 17 10.21 9.41 -3.10
N ILE A 18 9.62 10.29 -2.29
CA ILE A 18 8.18 10.55 -2.23
C ILE A 18 7.69 11.30 -3.49
N SER A 19 8.59 11.89 -4.28
CA SER A 19 8.23 12.59 -5.52
C SER A 19 8.02 11.66 -6.71
N LYS A 20 8.51 10.41 -6.63
CA LYS A 20 8.39 9.44 -7.72
C LYS A 20 7.00 8.81 -7.79
N ASN A 21 6.59 8.53 -9.02
CA ASN A 21 5.42 7.73 -9.31
C ASN A 21 5.63 6.28 -8.83
N PRO A 22 4.53 5.58 -8.46
CA PRO A 22 4.61 4.16 -8.15
C PRO A 22 5.10 3.36 -9.36
N TYR A 23 5.76 2.24 -9.08
CA TYR A 23 6.02 1.21 -10.09
C TYR A 23 4.69 0.64 -10.61
N GLU A 24 4.72 0.06 -11.80
CA GLU A 24 3.52 -0.35 -12.55
C GLU A 24 2.65 -1.34 -11.78
N ASP A 25 3.27 -2.36 -11.17
CA ASP A 25 2.64 -3.36 -10.31
C ASP A 25 1.91 -2.74 -9.10
N ALA A 26 2.57 -1.81 -8.40
CA ALA A 26 2.00 -1.08 -7.29
C ALA A 26 0.85 -0.17 -7.77
N ALA A 27 1.02 0.51 -8.91
CA ALA A 27 0.00 1.37 -9.50
C ALA A 27 -1.27 0.58 -9.87
N MET A 28 -1.11 -0.66 -10.35
CA MET A 28 -2.25 -1.54 -10.63
C MET A 28 -3.08 -1.81 -9.36
N LEU A 29 -2.43 -2.20 -8.26
CA LEU A 29 -3.11 -2.48 -6.99
C LEU A 29 -3.73 -1.23 -6.37
N MET A 30 -3.07 -0.08 -6.49
CA MET A 30 -3.64 1.20 -6.07
C MET A 30 -4.94 1.51 -6.81
N ARG A 31 -4.98 1.30 -8.14
CA ARG A 31 -6.20 1.49 -8.93
C ARG A 31 -7.33 0.55 -8.49
N TYR A 32 -7.04 -0.73 -8.29
CA TYR A 32 -8.02 -1.68 -7.78
C TYR A 32 -8.56 -1.28 -6.40
N ALA A 33 -7.68 -0.88 -5.48
CA ALA A 33 -8.07 -0.42 -4.16
C ALA A 33 -8.97 0.83 -4.22
N GLN A 34 -8.65 1.77 -5.11
CA GLN A 34 -9.45 2.98 -5.31
C GLN A 34 -10.84 2.67 -5.89
N HIS A 35 -10.92 1.78 -6.88
CA HIS A 35 -12.21 1.34 -7.43
C HIS A 35 -13.03 0.54 -6.43
N LEU A 36 -12.39 -0.31 -5.61
CA LEU A 36 -13.06 -1.03 -4.53
C LEU A 36 -13.64 -0.05 -3.51
N ALA A 37 -12.89 0.98 -3.11
CA ALA A 37 -13.38 2.00 -2.17
C ALA A 37 -14.58 2.79 -2.72
N GLN A 38 -14.55 3.12 -4.02
CA GLN A 38 -15.58 3.91 -4.70
C GLN A 38 -16.84 3.10 -5.01
N THR A 39 -16.69 1.87 -5.50
CA THR A 39 -17.78 1.08 -6.12
C THR A 39 -18.16 -0.18 -5.34
N GLY A 40 -17.33 -0.60 -4.38
CA GLY A 40 -17.50 -1.89 -3.68
C GLY A 40 -17.09 -3.11 -4.51
N THR A 41 -16.57 -2.91 -5.73
CA THR A 41 -16.17 -4.00 -6.63
C THR A 41 -14.70 -3.90 -7.01
N ILE A 42 -14.00 -5.04 -7.04
CA ILE A 42 -12.61 -5.13 -7.52
C ILE A 42 -12.64 -5.21 -9.05
N VAL A 43 -12.43 -4.08 -9.71
CA VAL A 43 -12.48 -3.96 -11.18
C VAL A 43 -11.36 -3.07 -11.70
N TRP A 44 -10.81 -3.41 -12.87
CA TRP A 44 -9.79 -2.58 -13.53
C TRP A 44 -10.41 -1.34 -14.17
N ASN A 45 -11.55 -1.49 -14.84
CA ASN A 45 -12.33 -0.40 -15.41
C ASN A 45 -13.73 -0.44 -14.82
N ILE A 46 -14.19 0.68 -14.26
CA ILE A 46 -15.53 0.79 -13.71
C ILE A 46 -16.57 0.53 -14.81
N GLY A 47 -17.50 -0.39 -14.57
CA GLY A 47 -18.52 -0.80 -15.53
C GLY A 47 -18.08 -1.89 -16.52
N ALA A 48 -16.81 -2.26 -16.55
CA ALA A 48 -16.34 -3.43 -17.30
C ALA A 48 -16.46 -4.72 -16.47
N ARG A 49 -16.30 -5.87 -17.14
CA ARG A 49 -16.19 -7.15 -16.43
C ARG A 49 -14.93 -7.17 -15.55
N PRO A 50 -14.98 -7.75 -14.34
CA PRO A 50 -13.78 -8.00 -13.55
C PRO A 50 -12.75 -8.79 -14.34
N VAL A 51 -11.48 -8.46 -14.13
CA VAL A 51 -10.33 -9.16 -14.68
C VAL A 51 -9.38 -9.48 -13.54
N ASP A 52 -8.56 -10.50 -13.72
CA ASP A 52 -7.53 -10.86 -12.74
C ASP A 52 -6.42 -9.80 -12.69
N GLY A 53 -5.75 -9.71 -11.54
CA GLY A 53 -4.65 -8.76 -11.33
C GLY A 53 -4.47 -8.27 -9.89
N GLY A 54 -5.37 -8.62 -8.98
CA GLY A 54 -5.21 -8.36 -7.54
C GLY A 54 -4.31 -9.38 -6.86
N THR A 55 -3.00 -9.35 -7.14
CA THR A 55 -2.01 -10.32 -6.61
C THR A 55 -1.77 -10.19 -5.10
N ASP A 56 -1.80 -8.96 -4.57
CA ASP A 56 -1.62 -8.70 -3.14
C ASP A 56 -2.96 -8.33 -2.49
N PHE A 57 -3.84 -9.33 -2.36
CA PHE A 57 -5.24 -9.13 -1.97
C PHE A 57 -5.41 -8.38 -0.63
N LEU A 58 -4.69 -8.81 0.42
CA LEU A 58 -4.80 -8.17 1.74
C LEU A 58 -4.32 -6.71 1.69
N PHE A 59 -3.21 -6.45 1.00
CA PHE A 59 -2.69 -5.09 0.82
C PHE A 59 -3.72 -4.20 0.11
N MET A 60 -4.28 -4.67 -1.01
CA MET A 60 -5.34 -3.96 -1.73
C MET A 60 -6.56 -3.67 -0.85
N LEU A 61 -7.01 -4.62 -0.02
CA LEU A 61 -8.13 -4.38 0.91
C LEU A 61 -7.82 -3.32 1.97
N VAL A 62 -6.62 -3.35 2.55
CA VAL A 62 -6.18 -2.34 3.52
C VAL A 62 -6.15 -0.95 2.86
N LEU A 63 -5.60 -0.85 1.66
CA LEU A 63 -5.58 0.40 0.90
C LEU A 63 -6.99 0.89 0.61
N ALA A 64 -7.90 0.00 0.18
CA ALA A 64 -9.29 0.36 -0.09
C ALA A 64 -10.01 0.88 1.16
N ALA A 65 -9.77 0.27 2.33
CA ALA A 65 -10.33 0.74 3.60
C ALA A 65 -9.81 2.14 3.97
N MET A 66 -8.51 2.40 3.78
CA MET A 66 -7.92 3.72 4.03
C MET A 66 -8.44 4.79 3.05
N VAL A 67 -8.58 4.44 1.77
CA VAL A 67 -9.17 5.32 0.75
C VAL A 67 -10.64 5.59 1.07
N LYS A 68 -11.38 4.60 1.58
CA LYS A 68 -12.79 4.76 1.97
C LYS A 68 -12.99 5.81 3.07
N VAL A 69 -12.01 5.98 3.96
CA VAL A 69 -12.03 7.00 5.02
C VAL A 69 -11.37 8.33 4.61
N GLY A 70 -11.01 8.50 3.33
CA GLY A 70 -10.62 9.78 2.74
C GLY A 70 -9.12 9.97 2.48
N LEU A 71 -8.28 8.95 2.67
CA LEU A 71 -6.86 9.05 2.32
C LEU A 71 -6.66 8.92 0.81
N SER A 72 -5.62 9.57 0.28
CA SER A 72 -5.15 9.26 -1.08
C SER A 72 -4.57 7.85 -1.11
N VAL A 73 -4.67 7.18 -2.26
CA VAL A 73 -4.20 5.80 -2.38
C VAL A 73 -2.68 5.68 -2.24
N GLU A 74 -1.94 6.72 -2.64
CA GLU A 74 -0.49 6.81 -2.48
C GLU A 74 -0.10 6.94 -1.00
N ILE A 75 -0.83 7.75 -0.23
CA ILE A 75 -0.62 7.87 1.22
C ILE A 75 -0.95 6.54 1.91
N ALA A 76 -2.07 5.90 1.52
CA ALA A 76 -2.46 4.60 2.06
C ALA A 76 -1.39 3.52 1.82
N ALA A 77 -0.86 3.43 0.59
CA ALA A 77 0.22 2.51 0.25
C ALA A 77 1.49 2.76 1.06
N ARG A 78 1.92 4.02 1.18
CA ARG A 78 3.13 4.40 1.93
C ARG A 78 3.01 4.10 3.41
N LEU A 79 1.89 4.49 4.03
CA LEU A 79 1.63 4.21 5.44
C LEU A 79 1.60 2.71 5.71
N THR A 80 0.90 1.94 4.85
CA THR A 80 0.85 0.49 4.96
C THR A 80 2.26 -0.11 4.91
N GLY A 81 3.08 0.28 3.92
CA GLY A 81 4.45 -0.23 3.79
C GLY A 81 5.36 0.11 4.99
N ILE A 82 5.30 1.35 5.49
CA ILE A 82 6.08 1.81 6.65
C ILE A 82 5.63 1.08 7.93
N ILE A 83 4.32 1.02 8.18
CA ILE A 83 3.76 0.36 9.36
C ILE A 83 4.10 -1.14 9.33
N SER A 84 3.95 -1.81 8.18
CA SER A 84 4.33 -3.22 8.04
C SER A 84 5.80 -3.46 8.35
N HIS A 85 6.72 -2.58 7.94
CA HIS A 85 8.13 -2.69 8.29
C HIS A 85 8.37 -2.54 9.80
N VAL A 86 7.77 -1.53 10.42
CA VAL A 86 7.91 -1.31 11.87
C VAL A 86 7.35 -2.49 12.66
N LEU A 87 6.15 -2.95 12.31
CA LEU A 87 5.51 -4.11 12.94
C LEU A 87 6.34 -5.39 12.75
N THR A 88 6.94 -5.59 11.59
CA THR A 88 7.83 -6.74 11.35
C THR A 88 9.04 -6.71 12.29
N VAL A 89 9.67 -5.54 12.47
CA VAL A 89 10.78 -5.40 13.42
C VAL A 89 10.33 -5.65 14.86
N ILE A 90 9.13 -5.21 15.25
CA ILE A 90 8.62 -5.48 16.59
C ILE A 90 8.34 -6.97 16.77
N LEU A 91 7.56 -7.58 15.88
CA LEU A 91 7.12 -8.98 15.96
C LEU A 91 8.27 -10.00 15.95
N VAL A 92 9.37 -9.69 15.26
CA VAL A 92 10.52 -10.62 15.14
C VAL A 92 11.47 -10.52 16.33
N TYR A 93 11.57 -9.35 16.97
CA TYR A 93 12.61 -9.06 17.97
C TYR A 93 12.06 -8.83 19.40
N VAL A 94 10.75 -8.95 19.60
CA VAL A 94 10.05 -8.89 20.89
C VAL A 94 9.28 -10.18 21.08
#